data_AF-A0AAV2F9Q4-F1
#
_entry.id   AF-A0AAV2F9Q4-F1
#
_cell.length_a   1.000
_cell.length_b   1.000
_cell.length_c   1.000
_cell.angle_alpha   90.00
_cell.angle_beta   90.00
_cell.angle_gamma   90.00
#
_symmetry.space_group_name_H-M   'P 1'
#
loop_
_entity.id
_entity.type
_entity.pdbx_description
1 polymer ?
#
loop_
_entity_poly.entity_id
_entity_poly.type
_entity_poly.pdbx_seq_one_letter_code
_entity_poly.pdbx_strand_id
1 'polypeptide(L)'
;MEASREVVTWERFKEELWSRFEPAGKGASEENLMNLRQAGPVDEHKLEFEKLTYHCRGWHVSTLINAYLAGLKSAIAGGVRQFQPEWLREAFRLVKGREEELEDMRLGLEAPVGNVATPARAPPYVPFGVIKRTPAEIARRRRDGMCFNYDERFTIDHHCPGHELFLMVGDFPDDVRE
;
A
#
# COMPACT_ATOMS: atom_id res chain seq x y z
N MET A 1 46.20 16.33 30.67
CA MET A 1 45.71 15.53 29.53
C MET A 1 44.21 15.75 29.47
N GLU A 2 43.82 16.76 28.70
CA GLU A 2 42.43 17.17 28.56
C GLU A 2 41.76 16.16 27.63
N ALA A 3 40.89 15.32 28.20
CA ALA A 3 40.14 14.35 27.42
C ALA A 3 39.20 15.14 26.51
N SER A 4 39.54 15.18 25.22
CA SER A 4 38.71 15.74 24.16
C SER A 4 37.33 15.13 24.30
N ARG A 5 36.37 15.90 24.80
CA ARG A 5 34.99 15.49 24.90
C ARG A 5 34.43 15.54 23.48
N GLU A 6 34.69 14.49 22.70
CA GLU A 6 34.11 14.35 21.36
C GLU A 6 32.60 14.50 21.51
N VAL A 7 32.06 15.55 20.87
CA VAL A 7 30.61 15.76 20.80
C VAL A 7 30.07 14.62 19.95
N VAL A 8 29.45 13.64 20.60
CA VAL A 8 28.79 12.54 19.90
C VAL A 8 27.56 13.10 19.20
N THR A 9 27.60 13.17 17.87
CA THR A 9 26.44 13.55 17.07
C THR A 9 25.38 12.45 17.12
N TRP A 10 24.13 12.80 16.88
CA TRP A 10 23.03 11.82 16.81
C TRP A 10 23.29 10.73 15.77
N GLU A 11 23.90 11.10 14.66
CA GLU A 11 24.31 10.22 13.56
C GLU A 11 25.32 9.18 14.04
N ARG A 12 26.37 9.63 14.72
CA ARG A 12 27.40 8.74 15.27
C ARG A 12 26.84 7.86 16.39
N PHE A 13 25.97 8.40 17.24
CA PHE A 13 25.28 7.61 18.26
C PHE A 13 24.42 6.50 17.64
N LYS A 14 23.63 6.82 16.60
CA LYS A 14 22.85 5.81 15.85
C LYS A 14 23.79 4.74 15.32
N GLU A 15 24.84 5.13 14.59
CA GLU A 15 25.80 4.18 13.98
C GLU A 15 26.41 3.22 15.01
N GLU A 16 26.86 3.74 16.15
CA GLU A 16 27.43 2.90 17.23
C GLU A 16 26.39 1.99 17.88
N LEU A 17 25.15 2.47 18.04
CA LEU A 17 24.06 1.66 18.59
C LEU A 17 23.69 0.50 17.67
N TRP A 18 23.62 0.75 16.35
CA TRP A 18 23.43 -0.31 15.36
C TRP A 18 24.63 -1.27 15.34
N SER A 19 25.86 -0.76 15.31
CA SER A 19 27.09 -1.58 15.34
C SER A 19 27.15 -2.56 16.52
N ARG A 20 26.66 -2.13 17.70
CA ARG A 20 26.72 -2.93 18.93
C ARG A 20 25.58 -3.94 19.09
N PHE A 21 24.39 -3.64 18.59
CA PHE A 21 23.18 -4.41 18.87
C PHE A 21 22.56 -5.09 17.64
N GLU A 22 23.08 -4.86 16.43
CA GLU A 22 22.58 -5.53 15.24
C GLU A 22 23.16 -6.97 15.15
N PRO A 23 22.32 -8.02 15.16
CA PRO A 23 22.79 -9.42 15.16
C PRO A 23 23.51 -9.83 13.88
N ALA A 24 23.28 -9.10 12.78
CA ALA A 24 23.86 -9.33 11.46
C ALA A 24 24.22 -7.97 10.86
N GLY A 25 25.50 -7.71 10.58
CA GLY A 25 25.93 -6.42 10.06
C GLY A 25 25.18 -6.00 8.80
N LYS A 26 25.00 -4.69 8.60
CA LYS A 26 24.29 -4.03 7.49
C LYS A 26 24.25 -4.77 6.13
N GLY A 27 25.37 -5.35 5.69
CA GLY A 27 25.44 -6.08 4.41
C GLY A 27 24.63 -7.38 4.34
N ALA A 28 24.42 -8.06 5.48
CA ALA A 28 23.64 -9.29 5.52
C ALA A 28 22.15 -9.02 5.23
N SER A 29 21.59 -7.92 5.75
CA SER A 29 20.19 -7.53 5.48
C SER A 29 19.97 -7.15 4.02
N GLU A 30 20.93 -6.44 3.41
CA GLU A 30 20.89 -6.06 1.99
C GLU A 30 21.00 -7.29 1.07
N GLU A 31 21.92 -8.21 1.38
CA GLU A 31 22.06 -9.47 0.65
C GLU A 31 20.81 -10.35 0.80
N ASN A 32 20.29 -10.48 2.02
CA ASN A 32 19.06 -11.22 2.29
C ASN A 32 17.86 -10.60 1.55
N LEU A 33 17.77 -9.26 1.46
CA LEU A 33 16.71 -8.58 0.72
C LEU A 33 16.79 -8.90 -0.78
N MET A 34 17.99 -8.85 -1.37
CA MET A 34 18.18 -9.17 -2.81
C MET A 34 17.94 -10.65 -3.12
N ASN A 35 18.21 -11.52 -2.16
CA ASN A 35 18.02 -12.97 -2.28
C ASN A 35 16.65 -13.45 -1.78
N LEU A 36 15.81 -12.56 -1.23
CA LEU A 36 14.48 -12.92 -0.76
C LEU A 36 13.64 -13.47 -1.92
N ARG A 37 13.05 -14.65 -1.74
CA ARG A 37 12.17 -15.29 -2.73
C ARG A 37 10.85 -15.68 -2.07
N GLN A 38 9.76 -15.52 -2.81
CA GLN A 38 8.43 -15.93 -2.39
C GLN A 38 8.33 -17.46 -2.40
N ALA A 39 8.32 -18.08 -1.22
CA ALA A 39 8.00 -19.49 -1.06
C ALA A 39 6.47 -19.70 -0.89
N GLY A 40 5.85 -18.88 -0.05
CA GLY A 40 4.44 -18.98 0.34
C GLY A 40 3.51 -17.93 -0.31
N PRO A 41 2.44 -17.54 0.40
CA PRO A 41 1.55 -16.44 0.02
C PRO A 41 2.29 -15.10 -0.08
N VAL A 42 1.71 -14.16 -0.83
CA VAL A 42 2.24 -12.79 -0.96
C VAL A 42 2.37 -12.11 0.39
N ASP A 43 1.42 -12.30 1.30
CA ASP A 43 1.41 -11.62 2.61
C ASP A 43 2.61 -12.03 3.49
N GLU A 44 3.01 -13.30 3.43
CA GLU A 44 4.18 -13.81 4.14
C GLU A 44 5.47 -13.22 3.53
N HIS A 45 5.56 -13.18 2.20
CA HIS A 45 6.68 -12.57 1.51
C HIS A 45 6.80 -11.06 1.79
N LYS A 46 5.65 -10.35 1.81
CA LYS A 46 5.59 -8.93 2.17
C LYS A 46 6.10 -8.70 3.59
N LEU A 47 5.66 -9.51 4.55
CA LEU A 47 6.09 -9.38 5.93
C LEU A 47 7.61 -9.56 6.06
N GLU A 48 8.17 -10.56 5.39
CA GLU A 48 9.62 -10.81 5.44
C GLU A 48 10.43 -9.72 4.73
N PHE A 49 9.91 -9.22 3.60
CA PHE A 49 10.47 -8.06 2.92
C PHE A 49 10.50 -6.84 3.84
N GLU A 50 9.38 -6.50 4.49
CA GLU A 50 9.29 -5.35 5.40
C GLU A 50 10.31 -5.46 6.54
N LYS A 51 10.44 -6.65 7.16
CA LYS A 51 11.45 -6.91 8.19
C LYS A 51 12.87 -6.56 7.74
N LEU A 52 13.26 -7.02 6.54
CA LEU A 52 14.59 -6.78 5.99
C LEU A 52 14.78 -5.30 5.60
N THR A 53 13.74 -4.64 5.11
CA THR A 53 13.83 -3.21 4.71
C THR A 53 14.05 -2.26 5.89
N TYR A 54 13.63 -2.61 7.11
CA TYR A 54 13.90 -1.77 8.29
C TYR A 54 15.41 -1.53 8.51
N HIS A 55 16.24 -2.46 8.07
CA HIS A 55 17.70 -2.39 8.18
C HIS A 55 18.38 -1.81 6.92
N CYS A 56 17.65 -1.66 5.81
CA CYS A 56 18.18 -1.18 4.52
C CYS A 56 18.05 0.35 4.39
N ARG A 57 18.90 1.11 5.09
CA ARG A 57 18.91 2.58 5.02
C ARG A 57 19.53 3.12 3.73
N GLY A 58 18.93 4.17 3.18
CA GLY A 58 19.47 4.92 2.04
C GLY A 58 19.15 4.31 0.67
N TRP A 59 18.32 3.26 0.62
CA TRP A 59 17.86 2.67 -0.63
C TRP A 59 16.81 3.56 -1.28
N HIS A 60 16.96 3.78 -2.59
CA HIS A 60 15.93 4.47 -3.36
C HIS A 60 14.66 3.60 -3.43
N VAL A 61 13.49 4.24 -3.39
CA VAL A 61 12.19 3.55 -3.41
C VAL A 61 12.05 2.65 -4.63
N SER A 62 12.52 3.09 -5.81
CA SER A 62 12.50 2.26 -7.02
C SER A 62 13.36 1.00 -6.88
N THR A 63 14.48 1.05 -6.17
CA THR A 63 15.32 -0.13 -5.89
C THR A 63 14.60 -1.11 -4.99
N LEU A 64 13.90 -0.61 -3.95
CA LEU A 64 13.09 -1.44 -3.07
C LEU A 64 11.93 -2.11 -3.82
N ILE A 65 11.23 -1.37 -4.68
CA ILE A 65 10.18 -1.92 -5.54
C ILE A 65 10.75 -3.00 -6.46
N ASN A 66 11.89 -2.74 -7.10
CA ASN A 66 12.53 -3.72 -7.98
C ASN A 66 12.97 -4.97 -7.23
N ALA A 67 13.54 -4.83 -6.03
CA ALA A 67 13.92 -5.96 -5.18
C ALA A 67 12.69 -6.79 -4.77
N TYR A 68 11.61 -6.11 -4.33
CA TYR A 68 10.34 -6.77 -3.99
C TYR A 68 9.76 -7.54 -5.18
N LEU A 69 9.68 -6.91 -6.36
CA LEU A 69 9.18 -7.54 -7.58
C LEU A 69 10.10 -8.65 -8.13
N ALA A 70 11.40 -8.60 -7.83
CA ALA A 70 12.34 -9.67 -8.18
C ALA A 70 12.20 -10.89 -7.26
N GLY A 71 11.78 -10.69 -6.02
CA GLY A 71 11.55 -11.77 -5.06
C GLY A 71 10.24 -12.56 -5.29
N LEU A 72 9.27 -11.97 -5.97
CA LEU A 72 7.96 -12.58 -6.21
C LEU A 72 7.95 -13.64 -7.32
N LYS A 73 6.94 -14.52 -7.31
CA LYS A 73 6.67 -15.46 -8.41
C LYS A 73 6.46 -14.70 -9.72
N SER A 74 7.05 -15.20 -10.81
CA SER A 74 7.05 -14.53 -12.12
C SER A 74 5.65 -14.24 -12.67
N ALA A 75 4.68 -15.13 -12.43
CA ALA A 75 3.28 -14.95 -12.83
C ALA A 75 2.60 -13.73 -12.18
N ILE A 76 3.02 -13.39 -10.96
CA ILE A 76 2.53 -12.22 -10.22
C ILE A 76 3.33 -10.98 -10.61
N ALA A 77 4.66 -11.06 -10.53
CA ALA A 77 5.55 -9.94 -10.80
C ALA A 77 5.42 -9.40 -12.24
N GLY A 78 5.19 -10.28 -13.22
CA GLY A 78 4.99 -9.89 -14.62
C GLY A 78 3.76 -9.01 -14.83
N GLY A 79 2.65 -9.28 -14.13
CA GLY A 79 1.44 -8.45 -14.20
C GLY A 79 1.65 -7.09 -13.55
N VAL A 80 2.31 -7.05 -12.39
CA VAL A 80 2.51 -5.80 -11.64
C VAL A 80 3.48 -4.85 -12.33
N ARG A 81 4.52 -5.36 -13.00
CA ARG A 81 5.49 -4.52 -13.75
C ARG A 81 4.83 -3.67 -14.84
N GLN A 82 3.69 -4.10 -15.39
CA GLN A 82 2.97 -3.35 -16.42
C GLN A 82 2.41 -2.02 -15.90
N PHE A 83 2.09 -1.96 -14.61
CA PHE A 83 1.51 -0.78 -13.97
C PHE A 83 2.55 0.22 -13.46
N GLN A 84 3.84 -0.14 -13.49
CA GLN A 84 4.97 0.72 -13.08
C GLN A 84 4.73 1.47 -11.75
N PRO A 85 4.58 0.75 -10.62
CA PRO A 85 4.32 1.39 -9.33
C PRO A 85 5.48 2.31 -8.91
N GLU A 86 5.15 3.50 -8.43
CA GLU A 86 6.13 4.52 -8.02
C GLU A 86 6.47 4.46 -6.51
N TRP A 87 5.65 3.78 -5.70
CA TRP A 87 5.89 3.59 -4.26
C TRP A 87 5.46 2.19 -3.77
N LEU A 88 6.06 1.74 -2.68
CA LEU A 88 5.91 0.37 -2.15
C LEU A 88 4.46 -0.01 -1.83
N ARG A 89 3.67 0.90 -1.24
CA ARG A 89 2.26 0.64 -0.93
C ARG A 89 1.44 0.26 -2.16
N GLU A 90 1.67 0.93 -3.28
CA GLU A 90 0.96 0.63 -4.52
C GLU A 90 1.43 -0.71 -5.10
N ALA A 91 2.73 -0.98 -5.07
CA ALA A 91 3.27 -2.27 -5.45
C ALA A 91 2.63 -3.41 -4.62
N PHE A 92 2.50 -3.24 -3.29
CA PHE A 92 1.85 -4.24 -2.42
C PHE A 92 0.39 -4.49 -2.81
N ARG A 93 -0.38 -3.42 -3.06
CA ARG A 93 -1.78 -3.51 -3.46
C ARG A 93 -1.94 -4.27 -4.78
N LEU A 94 -1.12 -3.93 -5.78
CA LEU A 94 -1.14 -4.57 -7.10
C LEU A 94 -0.75 -6.04 -7.04
N VAL A 95 0.28 -6.38 -6.26
CA VAL A 95 0.72 -7.76 -6.06
C VAL A 95 -0.37 -8.60 -5.40
N LYS A 96 -1.06 -8.05 -4.39
CA LYS A 96 -2.14 -8.76 -3.71
C LYS A 96 -3.33 -9.04 -4.63
N GLY A 97 -3.80 -8.03 -5.36
CA GLY A 97 -4.87 -8.21 -6.33
C GLY A 97 -4.52 -9.23 -7.41
N ARG A 98 -3.25 -9.27 -7.86
CA ARG A 98 -2.80 -10.26 -8.84
C ARG A 98 -2.76 -11.69 -8.29
N GLU A 99 -2.46 -11.88 -7.00
CA GLU A 99 -2.54 -13.19 -6.36
C GLU A 99 -4.00 -13.68 -6.30
N GLU A 100 -4.93 -12.81 -5.93
CA GLU A 100 -6.37 -13.09 -5.89
C GLU A 100 -6.92 -13.46 -7.27
N GLU A 101 -6.59 -12.69 -8.32
CA GLU A 101 -6.98 -13.00 -9.70
C GLU A 101 -6.50 -14.38 -10.17
N LEU A 102 -5.27 -14.76 -9.81
CA LEU A 102 -4.71 -16.07 -10.19
C LEU A 102 -5.38 -17.20 -9.41
N GLU A 103 -5.75 -16.96 -8.15
CA GLU A 103 -6.44 -17.93 -7.30
C GLU A 103 -7.89 -18.14 -7.74
N ASP A 104 -8.62 -17.08 -8.07
CA ASP A 104 -9.97 -17.16 -8.63
C ASP A 104 -9.98 -17.94 -9.95
N MET A 105 -9.02 -17.65 -10.83
CA MET A 105 -8.82 -18.39 -12.08
C MET A 105 -8.51 -19.87 -11.84
N ARG A 106 -7.72 -20.18 -10.81
CA ARG A 106 -7.39 -21.57 -10.42
C ARG A 106 -8.61 -22.31 -9.89
N LEU A 107 -9.49 -21.64 -9.17
CA LEU A 107 -10.74 -22.18 -8.63
C LEU A 107 -11.86 -22.28 -9.67
N GLY A 108 -11.65 -21.76 -10.88
CA GLY A 108 -12.68 -21.72 -11.92
C GLY A 108 -13.83 -20.77 -11.56
N LEU A 109 -13.59 -19.81 -10.67
CA LEU A 109 -14.49 -18.69 -10.45
C LEU A 109 -14.36 -17.80 -11.68
N GLU A 110 -15.38 -17.78 -12.54
CA GLU A 110 -15.32 -17.06 -13.82
C GLU A 110 -15.01 -15.57 -13.58
N ALA A 111 -13.86 -15.11 -14.06
CA ALA A 111 -13.64 -13.70 -14.31
C ALA A 111 -14.65 -13.26 -15.39
N PRO A 112 -15.29 -12.08 -15.27
CA PRO A 112 -16.15 -11.60 -16.34
C PRO A 112 -15.30 -11.48 -17.61
N VAL A 113 -15.67 -12.27 -18.63
CA VAL A 113 -15.03 -12.27 -19.95
C VAL A 113 -15.25 -10.89 -20.58
N GLY A 114 -14.30 -9.99 -20.38
CA GLY A 114 -14.25 -8.70 -21.04
C GLY A 114 -13.46 -8.81 -22.34
N ASN A 115 -14.17 -8.86 -23.46
CA ASN A 115 -13.58 -8.77 -24.80
C ASN A 115 -12.66 -7.54 -24.96
N VAL A 116 -11.60 -7.71 -25.75
CA VAL A 116 -10.59 -6.69 -26.05
C VAL A 116 -11.19 -5.48 -26.78
N ALA A 117 -10.90 -4.29 -26.23
CA ALA A 117 -10.80 -2.95 -26.82
C ALA A 117 -12.07 -2.24 -27.37
N THR A 118 -12.65 -1.41 -26.51
CA THR A 118 -12.86 0.02 -26.81
C THR A 118 -12.06 0.82 -25.77
N PRO A 119 -11.53 2.02 -26.06
CA PRO A 119 -10.99 2.89 -25.03
C PRO A 119 -12.17 3.47 -24.24
N ALA A 120 -12.83 2.62 -23.47
CA ALA A 120 -13.76 3.04 -22.46
C ALA A 120 -12.90 3.71 -21.38
N ARG A 121 -13.07 5.02 -21.24
CA ARG A 121 -12.64 5.80 -20.08
C ARG A 121 -12.67 4.91 -18.85
N ALA A 122 -11.52 4.73 -18.19
CA ALA A 122 -11.46 4.09 -16.90
C ALA A 122 -12.62 4.64 -16.04
N PRO A 123 -13.48 3.79 -15.44
CA PRO A 123 -14.42 4.28 -14.46
C PRO A 123 -13.57 5.03 -13.42
N PRO A 124 -13.89 6.30 -13.12
CA PRO A 124 -13.08 7.08 -12.20
C PRO A 124 -13.00 6.28 -10.91
N TYR A 125 -11.77 5.97 -10.48
CA TYR A 125 -11.46 5.45 -9.16
C TYR A 125 -12.34 6.18 -8.14
N VAL A 126 -13.30 5.46 -7.57
CA VAL A 126 -14.09 5.93 -6.43
C VAL A 126 -13.37 5.39 -5.20
N PRO A 127 -12.69 6.25 -4.42
CA PRO A 127 -12.16 5.81 -3.15
C PRO A 127 -13.33 5.39 -2.27
N PHE A 128 -13.13 4.29 -1.55
CA PHE A 128 -13.96 3.69 -0.51
C PHE A 128 -15.14 4.56 -0.04
N GLY A 129 -16.37 4.05 -0.23
CA GLY A 129 -17.59 4.62 0.34
C GLY A 129 -18.09 5.94 -0.28
N VAL A 130 -17.36 6.57 -1.21
CA VAL A 130 -17.79 7.84 -1.81
C VAL A 130 -18.63 7.59 -3.06
N ILE A 131 -19.95 7.52 -2.89
CA ILE A 131 -20.90 7.47 -4.01
C ILE A 131 -20.97 8.87 -4.64
N LYS A 132 -20.25 9.07 -5.75
CA LYS A 132 -20.31 10.31 -6.54
C LYS A 132 -21.69 10.40 -7.22
N ARG A 133 -22.52 11.36 -6.80
CA ARG A 133 -23.84 11.62 -7.40
C ARG A 133 -23.85 12.92 -8.17
N THR A 134 -24.64 12.97 -9.23
CA THR A 134 -24.86 14.21 -9.97
C THR A 134 -25.68 15.22 -9.13
N PRO A 135 -25.55 16.53 -9.37
CA PRO A 135 -26.38 17.53 -8.71
C PRO A 135 -27.88 17.29 -8.88
N ALA A 136 -28.29 16.78 -10.05
CA ALA A 136 -29.68 16.43 -10.35
C ALA A 136 -30.18 15.27 -9.47
N GLU A 137 -29.37 14.23 -9.26
CA GLU A 137 -29.71 13.12 -8.36
C GLU A 137 -29.76 13.53 -6.90
N ILE A 138 -28.86 14.41 -6.45
CA ILE A 138 -28.89 14.95 -5.09
C ILE A 138 -30.18 15.74 -4.85
N ALA A 139 -30.57 16.59 -5.81
CA ALA A 139 -31.81 17.36 -5.73
C ALA A 139 -33.05 16.45 -5.70
N ARG A 140 -33.07 15.39 -6.52
CA ARG A 140 -34.12 14.37 -6.51
C ARG A 140 -34.23 13.68 -5.15
N ARG A 141 -33.11 13.18 -4.62
CA ARG A 141 -33.09 12.48 -3.32
C ARG A 141 -33.49 13.38 -2.14
N ARG A 142 -33.11 14.66 -2.15
CA ARG A 142 -33.56 15.66 -1.15
C ARG A 142 -35.07 15.87 -1.19
N ARG A 143 -35.64 15.97 -2.41
CA ARG A 143 -37.09 16.13 -2.60
C ARG A 143 -37.86 14.91 -2.10
N ASP A 144 -37.35 13.73 -2.39
CA ASP A 144 -38.04 12.47 -2.12
C ASP A 144 -37.76 11.91 -0.72
N GLY A 145 -36.90 12.58 0.05
CA GLY A 145 -36.49 12.15 1.39
C GLY A 145 -35.76 10.81 1.38
N MET A 146 -34.93 10.58 0.36
CA MET A 146 -34.17 9.34 0.21
C MET A 146 -32.77 9.46 0.80
N CYS A 147 -32.26 8.35 1.32
CA CYS A 147 -30.87 8.21 1.74
C CYS A 147 -29.92 8.55 0.58
N PHE A 148 -28.77 9.15 0.85
CA PHE A 148 -27.78 9.44 -0.20
C PHE A 148 -26.96 8.21 -0.57
N ASN A 149 -26.92 7.18 0.27
CA ASN A 149 -26.12 6.00 0.02
C ASN A 149 -26.95 4.84 -0.57
N TYR A 150 -28.16 4.62 -0.06
CA TYR A 150 -29.03 3.50 -0.44
C TYR A 150 -30.35 3.98 -1.06
N ASP A 151 -31.06 3.09 -1.75
CA ASP A 151 -32.38 3.36 -2.35
C ASP A 151 -33.53 3.17 -1.33
N GLU A 152 -33.33 3.74 -0.14
CA GLU A 152 -34.28 3.69 0.97
C GLU A 152 -34.65 5.10 1.45
N ARG A 153 -35.79 5.24 2.14
CA ARG A 153 -36.18 6.51 2.77
C ARG A 153 -35.23 6.84 3.92
N PHE A 154 -34.79 8.09 3.98
CA PHE A 154 -34.01 8.60 5.09
C PHE A 154 -34.96 8.95 6.25
N THR A 155 -34.81 8.24 7.35
CA THR A 155 -35.44 8.56 8.64
C THR A 155 -34.35 8.97 9.63
N ILE A 156 -34.74 9.61 10.74
CA ILE A 156 -33.79 9.99 11.79
C ILE A 156 -33.03 8.78 12.36
N ASP A 157 -33.69 7.61 12.36
CA ASP A 157 -33.13 6.33 12.81
C ASP A 157 -32.58 5.47 11.67
N HIS A 158 -32.37 6.03 10.47
CA HIS A 158 -31.82 5.28 9.34
C HIS A 158 -30.34 4.95 9.57
N HIS A 159 -30.03 3.66 9.63
CA HIS A 159 -28.66 3.16 9.70
C HIS A 159 -28.21 2.63 8.32
N CYS A 160 -27.23 3.30 7.72
CA CYS A 160 -26.63 2.92 6.45
C CYS A 160 -25.87 1.57 6.56
N PRO A 161 -26.28 0.49 5.87
CA PRO A 161 -25.62 -0.82 5.97
C PRO A 161 -24.18 -0.81 5.44
N GLY A 162 -23.18 -0.83 6.33
CA GLY A 162 -21.76 -0.84 5.97
C GLY A 162 -21.08 0.53 5.95
N HIS A 163 -21.67 1.54 6.59
CA HIS A 163 -21.03 2.85 6.74
C HIS A 163 -20.31 2.95 8.08
N GLU A 164 -19.02 2.62 8.09
CA GLU A 164 -18.11 2.92 9.20
C GLU A 164 -17.62 4.38 9.09
N LEU A 165 -17.66 5.12 10.20
CA LEU A 165 -17.11 6.48 10.26
C LEU A 165 -15.58 6.41 10.18
N PHE A 166 -15.01 6.84 9.06
CA PHE A 166 -13.56 6.95 8.91
C PHE A 166 -13.10 8.35 9.36
N LEU A 167 -12.38 8.41 10.49
CA LEU A 167 -11.70 9.61 10.96
C LEU A 167 -10.36 9.74 10.23
N MET A 168 -10.21 10.76 9.38
CA MET A 168 -8.90 11.12 8.85
C MET A 168 -8.14 11.95 9.88
N VAL A 169 -7.12 11.35 10.50
CA VAL A 169 -6.13 12.07 11.31
C VAL A 169 -5.09 12.63 10.35
N GLY A 170 -5.05 13.95 10.20
CA GLY A 170 -4.01 14.62 9.45
C GLY A 170 -2.78 14.80 10.34
N ASP A 171 -1.68 14.11 10.02
CA ASP A 171 -0.37 14.52 10.52
C ASP A 171 0.02 15.79 9.76
N PHE A 172 -0.23 16.94 10.38
CA PHE A 172 0.40 18.18 9.94
C PHE A 172 1.89 18.05 10.27
N PRO A 173 2.81 18.12 9.29
CA PRO A 173 4.22 18.26 9.62
C PRO A 173 4.37 19.55 10.42
N ASP A 174 5.03 19.45 11.58
CA ASP A 174 5.45 20.58 12.40
C ASP A 174 6.50 21.42 11.63
N ASP A 175 6.07 22.12 10.58
CA ASP A 175 6.83 23.21 10.00
C ASP A 175 6.36 24.51 10.66
N VAL A 176 6.88 24.75 11.87
CA VAL A 176 6.94 26.09 12.46
C VAL A 176 8.37 26.38 12.88
N ARG A 177 9.11 26.96 11.94
CA ARG A 177 10.06 28.09 12.08
C ARG A 177 10.74 28.27 13.45
N GLU A 178 12.07 28.20 13.45
CA GLU A 178 12.98 29.35 13.68
C GLU A 178 14.41 29.02 13.23
#